data_AF-A0A845YMA2-F1
#
_entry.id   AF-A0A845YMA2-F1
#
_cell.length_a   1.000
_cell.length_b   1.000
_cell.length_c   1.000
_cell.angle_alpha   90.00
_cell.angle_beta   90.00
_cell.angle_gamma   90.00
#
_symmetry.space_group_name_H-M   'P 1'
#
loop_
_entity.id
_entity.type
_entity.pdbx_description
1 polymer ?
#
loop_
_entity_poly.entity_id
_entity_poly.type
_entity_poly.pdbx_seq_one_letter_code
_entity_poly.pdbx_strand_id
1 'polypeptide(L)'
;MVRWYKGFRCKGDPETIRDIVVRQVHDYDLARFVTSVKPEKRKKNKNKTLIKSSASSRKIQRNIEFYLFVAIESNEVGKVPSLVESKIVNFLEQREQEYRNRLYKIIQWSIPEGFLYEEIKGMAEADFDVYNFTQSIPYQPHKKKQFNDNPFELLDNNSAAIETIQENYQNYEKLLYLLSTLAQGNWETFKKVCQALELEQPRSIQRRLKLLGHLEVSPNGKYWSITPTALVKVKSASGSQEFILCGQQNGDLLRELERCSDINFREQGRGKAPRCVRLTMPDFMNISGIIEHIKSKLGLVLTNAENAARQLADILPDLEAWQVSLPSLKAVQPELYSLKRFDGNDFIDCAFSKQMGMYQLCNLAEKKSWQGSQHYHPILTLFYDADTHTWRQGDWYGLRFLALYYSGQQCLARYDTTTSRLAIPWLQRFPELYERALVLSSGLLPSYQQTEQSLWLLYENIGQDLAEQLTQKLHVTLEYRTD
;
A
#
# COMPACT_ATOMS: atom_id res chain seq x y z
N MET A 1 18.82 21.78 -10.14
CA MET A 1 19.90 21.10 -9.41
C MET A 1 20.72 20.33 -10.42
N VAL A 2 22.05 20.36 -10.28
CA VAL A 2 22.98 19.64 -11.15
C VAL A 2 23.31 18.32 -10.48
N ARG A 3 23.24 17.22 -11.23
CA ARG A 3 23.67 15.90 -10.78
C ARG A 3 25.15 15.71 -11.08
N TRP A 4 25.91 15.35 -10.06
CA TRP A 4 27.33 15.02 -10.14
C TRP A 4 27.65 13.84 -9.21
N TYR A 5 28.86 13.32 -9.24
CA TYR A 5 29.25 12.11 -8.54
C TYR A 5 30.42 12.35 -7.61
N LYS A 6 30.29 11.94 -6.34
CA LYS A 6 31.40 11.89 -5.39
C LYS A 6 32.01 10.49 -5.40
N GLY A 7 33.30 10.40 -5.70
CA GLY A 7 34.03 9.14 -5.75
C GLY A 7 34.64 8.77 -4.40
N PHE A 8 34.59 7.48 -4.06
CA PHE A 8 35.21 6.90 -2.87
C PHE A 8 36.05 5.69 -3.29
N ARG A 9 37.27 5.58 -2.77
CA ARG A 9 38.07 4.36 -2.94
C ARG A 9 37.78 3.42 -1.79
N CYS A 10 37.23 2.25 -2.11
CA CYS A 10 36.73 1.28 -1.16
C CYS A 10 37.52 -0.04 -1.20
N LYS A 11 37.42 -0.80 -0.11
CA LYS A 11 37.97 -2.14 0.06
C LYS A 11 36.88 -3.09 0.56
N GLY A 12 36.80 -4.27 -0.05
CA GLY A 12 35.89 -5.33 0.38
C GLY A 12 34.88 -5.69 -0.71
N ASP A 13 33.65 -5.95 -0.29
CA ASP A 13 32.56 -6.35 -1.16
C ASP A 13 31.74 -5.13 -1.64
N PRO A 14 31.71 -4.81 -2.95
CA PRO A 14 30.98 -3.67 -3.50
C PRO A 14 29.51 -3.63 -3.14
N GLU A 15 28.84 -4.78 -3.15
CA GLU A 15 27.42 -4.89 -2.85
C GLU A 15 27.15 -4.52 -1.38
N THR A 16 27.94 -5.05 -0.46
CA THR A 16 27.83 -4.72 0.97
C THR A 16 27.99 -3.21 1.23
N ILE A 17 28.98 -2.55 0.61
CA ILE A 17 29.18 -1.11 0.82
C ILE A 17 28.05 -0.30 0.18
N ARG A 18 27.60 -0.67 -1.02
CA ARG A 18 26.45 -0.04 -1.67
C ARG A 18 25.21 -0.11 -0.79
N ASP A 19 24.90 -1.28 -0.23
CA ASP A 19 23.73 -1.50 0.62
C ASP A 19 23.79 -0.67 1.92
N ILE A 20 24.99 -0.44 2.46
CA ILE A 20 25.20 0.45 3.61
C ILE A 20 24.85 1.89 3.23
N VAL A 21 25.36 2.40 2.10
CA VAL A 21 25.08 3.77 1.64
C VAL A 21 23.58 3.94 1.39
N VAL A 22 22.95 2.99 0.72
CA VAL A 22 21.51 3.01 0.46
C VAL A 22 20.72 3.04 1.76
N ARG A 23 21.09 2.22 2.75
CA ARG A 23 20.43 2.23 4.06
C ARG A 23 20.54 3.60 4.72
N GLN A 24 21.72 4.25 4.67
CA GLN A 24 21.86 5.62 5.17
C GLN A 24 20.98 6.61 4.41
N VAL A 25 20.85 6.47 3.08
CA VAL A 25 19.94 7.32 2.30
C VAL A 25 18.50 7.18 2.76
N HIS A 26 18.06 5.96 3.04
CA HIS A 26 16.71 5.68 3.51
C HIS A 26 16.47 6.14 4.96
N ASP A 27 17.38 5.80 5.88
CA ASP A 27 17.24 6.09 7.32
C ASP A 27 17.21 7.60 7.61
N TYR A 28 17.81 8.42 6.73
CA TYR A 28 17.90 9.87 6.89
C TYR A 28 17.15 10.67 5.82
N ASP A 29 16.27 10.02 5.04
CA ASP A 29 15.46 10.65 3.99
C ASP A 29 16.28 11.53 3.01
N LEU A 30 17.39 10.98 2.53
CA LEU A 30 18.33 11.68 1.65
C LEU A 30 18.06 11.43 0.17
N ALA A 31 16.97 10.74 -0.19
CA ALA A 31 16.67 10.35 -1.57
C ALA A 31 16.54 11.56 -2.52
N ARG A 32 16.10 12.71 -1.98
CA ARG A 32 16.05 14.00 -2.71
C ARG A 32 17.42 14.56 -3.10
N PHE A 33 18.49 14.11 -2.46
CA PHE A 33 19.86 14.56 -2.72
C PHE A 33 20.72 13.45 -3.33
N VAL A 34 20.42 12.18 -3.06
CA VAL A 34 21.24 11.03 -3.48
C VAL A 34 20.40 10.10 -4.34
N THR A 35 20.63 10.15 -5.65
CA THR A 35 19.75 9.49 -6.63
C THR A 35 20.29 8.16 -7.15
N SER A 36 21.59 7.90 -7.06
CA SER A 36 22.18 6.63 -7.49
C SER A 36 23.50 6.34 -6.77
N VAL A 37 23.87 5.06 -6.64
CA VAL A 37 25.16 4.63 -6.12
C VAL A 37 25.76 3.60 -7.07
N LYS A 38 26.96 3.87 -7.60
CA LYS A 38 27.58 3.08 -8.67
C LYS A 38 28.93 2.52 -8.24
N PRO A 39 29.06 1.20 -8.04
CA PRO A 39 30.38 0.59 -7.91
C PRO A 39 31.09 0.56 -9.27
N GLU A 40 32.42 0.54 -9.23
CA GLU A 40 33.30 0.45 -10.39
C GLU A 40 33.08 -0.85 -11.17
N LYS A 41 32.98 -0.73 -12.49
CA LYS A 41 32.91 -1.82 -13.45
C LYS A 41 34.20 -2.59 -13.45
N ARG A 42 34.16 -3.73 -12.76
CA ARG A 42 35.30 -4.62 -12.73
C ARG A 42 35.48 -5.22 -14.13
N LYS A 43 36.56 -4.83 -14.83
CA LYS A 43 37.04 -5.62 -15.96
C LYS A 43 37.35 -7.01 -15.41
N LYS A 44 36.53 -8.01 -15.74
CA LYS A 44 36.83 -9.42 -15.48
C LYS A 44 38.16 -9.70 -16.15
N ASN A 45 39.26 -9.62 -15.39
CA ASN A 45 40.55 -10.11 -15.86
C ASN A 45 40.34 -11.60 -16.16
N LYS A 46 40.21 -11.94 -17.45
CA LYS A 46 39.98 -13.29 -17.96
C LYS A 46 41.09 -14.28 -17.58
N ASN A 47 42.19 -13.79 -16.99
CA ASN A 47 43.32 -14.60 -16.53
C ASN A 47 43.25 -15.05 -15.06
N LYS A 48 42.11 -14.90 -14.37
CA LYS A 48 41.90 -15.63 -13.11
C LYS A 48 41.52 -17.07 -13.41
N THR A 49 42.54 -17.92 -13.51
CA THR A 49 42.48 -19.37 -13.53
C THR A 49 41.42 -19.84 -12.52
N LEU A 50 40.47 -20.65 -13.00
CA LEU A 50 39.47 -21.33 -12.18
C LEU A 50 40.19 -22.21 -11.13
N ILE A 51 40.47 -21.65 -9.95
CA ILE A 51 40.74 -22.48 -8.78
C ILE A 51 39.38 -22.98 -8.31
N LYS A 52 39.07 -24.22 -8.67
CA LYS A 52 37.87 -24.93 -8.20
C LYS A 52 37.85 -24.91 -6.67
N SER A 53 36.69 -24.54 -6.15
CA SER A 53 36.34 -24.28 -4.77
C SER A 53 36.56 -25.48 -3.85
N SER A 54 37.49 -25.35 -2.90
CA SER A 54 37.41 -25.97 -1.59
C SER A 54 37.03 -24.93 -0.53
N ALA A 55 36.44 -25.37 0.59
CA ALA A 55 35.80 -24.56 1.63
C ALA A 55 36.70 -23.47 2.29
N SER A 56 37.98 -23.41 1.94
CA SER A 56 38.93 -22.36 2.34
C SER A 56 38.81 -21.06 1.52
N SER A 57 38.00 -21.02 0.46
CA SER A 57 37.88 -19.87 -0.47
C SER A 57 37.19 -18.62 0.10
N ARG A 58 36.51 -18.69 1.27
CA ARG A 58 35.89 -17.50 1.91
C ARG A 58 36.90 -16.52 2.53
N LYS A 59 38.18 -16.89 2.66
CA LYS A 59 39.22 -16.00 3.24
C LYS A 59 39.89 -15.08 2.20
N ILE A 60 39.85 -15.40 0.90
CA ILE A 60 40.64 -14.69 -0.13
C ILE A 60 39.89 -13.48 -0.75
N GLN A 61 38.59 -13.35 -0.54
CA GLN A 61 37.77 -12.26 -1.11
C GLN A 61 37.91 -10.91 -0.38
N ARG A 62 38.74 -10.82 0.67
CA ARG A 62 38.71 -9.73 1.68
C ARG A 62 39.48 -8.45 1.34
N ASN A 63 40.19 -8.37 0.21
CA ASN A 63 41.03 -7.21 -0.13
C ASN A 63 40.85 -6.78 -1.59
N ILE A 64 39.62 -6.68 -2.06
CA ILE A 64 39.35 -6.12 -3.39
C ILE A 64 39.22 -4.62 -3.22
N GLU A 65 40.13 -3.86 -3.84
CA GLU A 65 39.97 -2.42 -4.01
C GLU A 65 39.05 -2.14 -5.21
N PHE A 66 38.17 -1.16 -5.06
CA PHE A 66 37.26 -0.69 -6.11
C PHE A 66 36.83 0.76 -5.83
N TYR A 67 36.33 1.46 -6.84
CA TYR A 67 35.72 2.79 -6.66
C TYR A 67 34.20 2.70 -6.48
N LEU A 68 33.64 3.54 -5.62
CA LEU A 68 32.21 3.75 -5.43
C LEU A 68 31.87 5.20 -5.76
N PHE A 69 30.91 5.43 -6.63
CA PHE A 69 30.45 6.76 -7.02
C PHE A 69 29.04 6.99 -6.50
N VAL A 70 28.85 8.02 -5.69
CA VAL A 70 27.54 8.42 -5.16
C VAL A 70 27.05 9.63 -5.95
N ALA A 71 25.90 9.50 -6.63
CA ALA A 71 25.29 10.62 -7.35
C ALA A 71 24.63 11.57 -6.37
N ILE A 72 25.03 12.84 -6.42
CA ILE A 72 24.54 13.91 -5.56
C ILE A 72 23.89 14.97 -6.45
N GLU A 73 22.68 15.39 -6.09
CA GLU A 73 22.00 16.54 -6.66
C GLU A 73 22.18 17.75 -5.74
N SER A 74 22.83 18.79 -6.26
CA SER A 74 23.03 20.05 -5.54
C SER A 74 23.01 21.24 -6.49
N ASN A 75 23.21 22.46 -5.96
CA ASN A 75 23.18 23.66 -6.78
C ASN A 75 24.45 23.83 -7.63
N GLU A 76 25.57 23.27 -7.18
CA GLU A 76 26.90 23.44 -7.78
C GLU A 76 27.66 22.10 -7.73
N VAL A 77 28.37 21.76 -8.80
CA VAL A 77 29.20 20.55 -8.85
C VAL A 77 30.26 20.61 -7.75
N GLY A 78 30.46 19.51 -7.03
CA GLY A 78 31.44 19.42 -5.92
C GLY A 78 30.90 19.90 -4.57
N LYS A 79 29.80 20.66 -4.54
CA LYS A 79 29.19 21.13 -3.29
C LYS A 79 28.24 20.08 -2.72
N VAL A 80 28.67 19.39 -1.67
CA VAL A 80 27.87 18.37 -0.98
C VAL A 80 26.85 19.06 -0.05
N PRO A 81 25.56 18.72 -0.10
CA PRO A 81 24.59 19.19 0.89
C PRO A 81 25.00 18.74 2.30
N SER A 82 24.89 19.62 3.31
CA SER A 82 25.34 19.35 4.69
C SER A 82 24.75 18.08 5.31
N LEU A 83 23.51 17.73 4.95
CA LEU A 83 22.86 16.47 5.34
C LEU A 83 23.55 15.24 4.71
N VAL A 84 23.89 15.30 3.43
CA VAL A 84 24.62 14.23 2.73
C VAL A 84 26.05 14.13 3.26
N GLU A 85 26.68 15.27 3.52
CA GLU A 85 28.02 15.33 4.07
C GLU A 85 28.08 14.68 5.46
N SER A 86 27.21 15.09 6.38
CA SER A 86 27.21 14.55 7.75
C SER A 86 26.78 13.08 7.86
N LYS A 87 25.89 12.59 6.98
CA LYS A 87 25.30 11.25 7.10
C LYS A 87 25.88 10.21 6.16
N ILE A 88 26.48 10.62 5.05
CA ILE A 88 27.07 9.69 4.08
C ILE A 88 28.57 9.92 4.00
N VAL A 89 29.03 11.12 3.67
CA VAL A 89 30.46 11.38 3.47
C VAL A 89 31.24 11.13 4.77
N ASN A 90 30.85 11.82 5.85
CA ASN A 90 31.45 11.67 7.17
C ASN A 90 31.25 10.25 7.71
N PHE A 91 30.11 9.61 7.46
CA PHE A 91 29.89 8.22 7.88
C PHE A 91 30.88 7.25 7.21
N LEU A 92 31.12 7.43 5.91
CA LEU A 92 32.05 6.63 5.13
C LEU A 92 33.51 6.91 5.54
N GLU A 93 33.85 8.16 5.85
CA GLU A 93 35.20 8.57 6.26
C GLU A 93 35.51 8.21 7.74
N GLN A 94 34.61 8.48 8.69
CA GLN A 94 34.82 8.25 10.13
C GLN A 94 34.95 6.76 10.48
N ARG A 95 34.32 5.86 9.70
CA ARG A 95 34.47 4.41 9.92
C ARG A 95 35.88 3.88 9.63
N GLU A 96 36.77 4.67 9.04
CA GLU A 96 38.20 4.33 8.98
C GLU A 96 38.84 4.27 10.38
N GLN A 97 38.39 5.13 11.31
CA GLN A 97 38.97 5.27 12.64
C GLN A 97 38.50 4.17 13.61
N GLU A 98 37.19 3.88 13.65
CA GLU A 98 36.59 2.91 14.60
C GLU A 98 36.92 1.45 14.27
N TYR A 99 37.12 1.09 13.00
CA TYR A 99 37.35 -0.31 12.58
C TYR A 99 38.82 -0.75 12.58
N ARG A 100 39.77 0.09 13.04
CA ARG A 100 41.17 -0.32 13.23
C ARG A 100 41.33 -1.56 14.12
N ASN A 101 40.35 -1.83 14.99
CA ASN A 101 40.38 -2.97 15.92
C ASN A 101 39.66 -4.24 15.42
N ARG A 102 39.01 -4.24 14.23
CA ARG A 102 38.39 -5.44 13.63
C ARG A 102 38.57 -5.49 12.12
N LEU A 103 39.57 -6.26 11.65
CA LEU A 103 39.74 -7.00 10.38
C LEU A 103 39.21 -6.48 9.02
N TYR A 104 38.61 -5.29 8.92
CA TYR A 104 38.00 -4.76 7.69
C TYR A 104 38.28 -3.26 7.57
N LYS A 105 39.36 -2.87 6.87
CA LYS A 105 39.49 -1.53 6.32
C LYS A 105 38.55 -1.45 5.11
N ILE A 106 37.41 -0.80 5.25
CA ILE A 106 36.34 -0.79 4.24
C ILE A 106 36.51 0.38 3.26
N ILE A 107 37.10 1.50 3.68
CA ILE A 107 37.29 2.69 2.85
C ILE A 107 38.73 3.17 3.01
N GLN A 108 39.33 3.52 1.90
CA GLN A 108 40.67 4.06 1.84
C GLN A 108 40.59 5.59 1.90
N TRP A 109 40.10 6.27 0.87
CA TRP A 109 40.16 7.74 0.77
C TRP A 109 38.98 8.26 -0.07
N SER A 110 38.43 9.44 0.27
CA SER A 110 37.49 10.15 -0.60
C SER A 110 38.24 10.90 -1.70
N ILE A 111 37.63 10.98 -2.89
CA ILE A 111 38.23 11.72 -4.00
C ILE A 111 37.73 13.17 -3.89
N PRO A 112 38.62 14.19 -3.78
CA PRO A 112 38.22 15.57 -3.55
C PRO A 112 37.30 16.12 -4.65
N GLU A 113 37.56 15.73 -5.90
CA GLU A 113 36.86 16.20 -7.09
C GLU A 113 35.47 15.58 -7.24
N GLY A 114 34.53 16.40 -7.72
CA GLY A 114 33.22 15.93 -8.18
C GLY A 114 33.27 15.59 -9.66
N PHE A 115 32.68 14.47 -10.04
CA PHE A 115 32.68 13.98 -11.42
C PHE A 115 31.32 14.19 -12.09
N LEU A 116 31.32 14.49 -13.38
CA LEU A 116 30.14 14.39 -14.24
C LEU A 116 29.95 12.94 -14.70
N TYR A 117 28.72 12.62 -15.12
CA TYR A 117 28.40 11.26 -15.60
C TYR A 117 29.32 10.82 -16.74
N GLU A 118 29.62 11.73 -17.67
CA GLU A 118 30.46 11.47 -18.83
C GLU A 118 31.89 11.03 -18.47
N GLU A 119 32.38 11.43 -17.31
CA GLU A 119 33.72 11.11 -16.81
C GLU A 119 33.76 9.71 -16.17
N ILE A 120 32.66 9.28 -15.54
CA ILE A 120 32.59 7.98 -14.84
C ILE A 120 31.93 6.88 -15.66
N LYS A 121 31.23 7.18 -16.76
CA LYS A 121 30.47 6.17 -17.54
C LYS A 121 31.34 5.01 -18.06
N GLY A 122 32.64 5.25 -18.28
CA GLY A 122 33.60 4.21 -18.68
C GLY A 122 34.10 3.35 -17.52
N MET A 123 33.94 3.83 -16.28
CA MET A 123 34.43 3.23 -15.04
C MET A 123 33.32 2.60 -14.19
N ALA A 124 32.06 2.99 -14.35
CA ALA A 124 30.94 2.54 -13.52
C ALA A 124 30.15 1.38 -14.15
N GLU A 125 29.60 0.48 -13.33
CA GLU A 125 28.62 -0.52 -13.78
C GLU A 125 27.30 0.16 -14.23
N ALA A 126 26.40 -0.64 -14.83
CA ALA A 126 25.09 -0.15 -15.25
C ALA A 126 24.34 0.51 -14.06
N ASP A 127 23.58 1.55 -14.37
CA ASP A 127 22.94 2.41 -13.39
C ASP A 127 22.12 1.64 -12.35
N PHE A 128 22.55 1.70 -11.09
CA PHE A 128 21.73 1.30 -9.95
C PHE A 128 21.04 2.54 -9.40
N ASP A 129 19.81 2.75 -9.83
CA ASP A 129 18.95 3.81 -9.31
C ASP A 129 18.67 3.57 -7.82
N VAL A 130 18.89 4.55 -6.95
CA VAL A 130 18.55 4.43 -5.52
C VAL A 130 17.04 4.24 -5.33
N TYR A 131 16.22 4.73 -6.27
CA TYR A 131 14.79 4.45 -6.33
C TYR A 131 14.48 2.98 -6.67
N ASN A 132 15.41 2.23 -7.29
CA ASN A 132 15.25 0.81 -7.63
C ASN A 132 15.35 -0.16 -6.44
N PHE A 133 15.61 0.31 -5.20
CA PHE A 133 15.39 -0.52 -3.99
C PHE A 133 13.90 -0.84 -3.75
N THR A 134 12.99 -0.29 -4.56
CA THR A 134 11.60 -0.72 -4.65
C THR A 134 11.36 -1.86 -5.65
N GLN A 135 12.29 -2.12 -6.58
CA GLN A 135 12.22 -3.27 -7.45
C GLN A 135 12.91 -4.45 -6.78
N SER A 136 12.09 -5.40 -6.33
CA SER A 136 12.52 -6.68 -5.80
C SER A 136 13.62 -7.28 -6.69
N ILE A 137 14.70 -7.78 -6.08
CA ILE A 137 15.66 -8.69 -6.74
C ILE A 137 14.85 -9.68 -7.58
N PRO A 138 15.15 -9.89 -8.89
CA PRO A 138 14.52 -10.95 -9.65
C PRO A 138 15.03 -12.29 -9.11
N TYR A 139 14.44 -12.70 -7.98
CA TYR A 139 14.38 -14.09 -7.59
C TYR A 139 13.75 -14.81 -8.77
N GLN A 140 14.44 -15.78 -9.39
CA GLN A 140 13.75 -16.78 -10.18
C GLN A 140 12.78 -17.48 -9.23
N PRO A 141 11.47 -17.19 -9.28
CA PRO A 141 10.56 -17.81 -8.36
C PRO A 141 10.47 -19.27 -8.78
N HIS A 142 10.72 -20.21 -7.86
CA HIS A 142 10.05 -21.50 -7.99
C HIS A 142 8.58 -21.22 -8.23
N LYS A 143 8.04 -21.70 -9.36
CA LYS A 143 6.71 -21.42 -9.93
C LYS A 143 5.75 -20.92 -8.85
N LYS A 144 5.68 -19.60 -8.64
CA LYS A 144 4.70 -18.99 -7.75
C LYS A 144 3.34 -19.32 -8.37
N LYS A 145 2.38 -19.79 -7.57
CA LYS A 145 0.97 -19.64 -7.94
C LYS A 145 0.81 -18.16 -8.29
N GLN A 146 0.50 -17.86 -9.55
CA GLN A 146 0.25 -16.50 -9.97
C GLN A 146 -1.05 -16.09 -9.29
N PHE A 147 -0.97 -15.12 -8.38
CA PHE A 147 -2.17 -14.52 -7.82
C PHE A 147 -2.63 -13.45 -8.78
N ASN A 148 -3.89 -13.53 -9.18
CA ASN A 148 -4.50 -12.43 -9.90
C ASN A 148 -4.69 -11.26 -8.92
N ASP A 149 -3.86 -10.23 -9.08
CA ASP A 149 -3.89 -9.02 -8.26
C ASP A 149 -4.97 -8.02 -8.74
N ASN A 150 -5.77 -8.35 -9.77
CA ASN A 150 -6.88 -7.53 -10.24
C ASN A 150 -8.03 -7.54 -9.20
N PRO A 151 -8.30 -6.43 -8.50
CA PRO A 151 -9.37 -6.41 -7.50
C PRO A 151 -10.78 -6.37 -8.13
N PHE A 152 -10.88 -6.38 -9.48
CA PHE A 152 -12.14 -6.41 -10.24
C PHE A 152 -12.52 -7.77 -10.79
N GLU A 153 -11.67 -8.79 -10.68
CA GLU A 153 -12.09 -10.12 -11.06
C GLU A 153 -13.13 -10.63 -10.07
N LEU A 154 -14.38 -10.45 -10.47
CA LEU A 154 -15.50 -11.19 -9.96
C LEU A 154 -15.22 -12.65 -10.32
N LEU A 155 -14.65 -13.39 -9.38
CA LEU A 155 -14.75 -14.84 -9.43
C LEU A 155 -16.25 -15.15 -9.43
N ASP A 156 -16.73 -15.77 -10.50
CA ASP A 156 -18.07 -16.33 -10.68
C ASP A 156 -18.34 -17.40 -9.61
N ASN A 157 -18.46 -16.98 -8.36
CA ASN A 157 -18.80 -17.84 -7.22
C ASN A 157 -20.25 -17.58 -6.80
N ASN A 158 -21.16 -17.44 -7.77
CA ASN A 158 -22.60 -17.36 -7.50
C ASN A 158 -23.19 -18.71 -7.04
N SER A 159 -22.36 -19.73 -6.79
CA SER A 159 -22.77 -21.07 -6.37
C SER A 159 -21.75 -21.76 -5.44
N ALA A 160 -21.09 -21.02 -4.55
CA ALA A 160 -20.35 -21.68 -3.46
C ALA A 160 -21.36 -22.33 -2.50
N ALA A 161 -21.17 -23.62 -2.19
CA ALA A 161 -22.01 -24.32 -1.22
C ALA A 161 -21.92 -23.65 0.16
N ILE A 162 -22.99 -23.73 0.96
CA ILE A 162 -23.09 -23.11 2.31
C ILE A 162 -21.91 -23.55 3.21
N GLU A 163 -21.51 -24.82 3.12
CA GLU A 163 -20.36 -25.35 3.88
C GLU A 163 -19.05 -24.61 3.53
N THR A 164 -18.80 -24.33 2.25
CA THR A 164 -17.64 -23.56 1.80
C THR A 164 -17.67 -22.13 2.32
N ILE A 165 -18.85 -21.51 2.46
CA ILE A 165 -19.00 -20.17 3.03
C ILE A 165 -18.63 -20.18 4.53
N GLN A 166 -19.07 -21.20 5.26
CA GLN A 166 -18.80 -21.32 6.70
C GLN A 166 -17.33 -21.58 7.02
N GLU A 167 -16.67 -22.45 6.24
CA GLU A 167 -15.22 -22.65 6.33
C GLU A 167 -14.44 -21.37 6.03
N ASN A 168 -14.88 -20.61 5.02
CA ASN A 168 -14.26 -19.32 4.68
C ASN A 168 -14.33 -18.35 5.86
N TYR A 169 -15.48 -18.18 6.50
CA TYR A 169 -15.58 -17.31 7.68
C TYR A 169 -14.58 -17.71 8.76
N GLN A 170 -14.48 -19.00 9.09
CA GLN A 170 -13.53 -19.46 10.10
C GLN A 170 -12.09 -19.10 9.75
N ASN A 171 -11.70 -19.19 8.48
CA ASN A 171 -10.37 -18.79 8.04
C ASN A 171 -10.15 -17.28 8.14
N TYR A 172 -11.18 -16.45 7.89
CA TYR A 172 -11.09 -15.01 8.10
C TYR A 172 -11.05 -14.61 9.59
N GLU A 173 -11.78 -15.29 10.46
CA GLU A 173 -11.68 -15.09 11.92
C GLU A 173 -10.28 -15.46 12.42
N LYS A 174 -9.73 -16.60 11.98
CA LYS A 174 -8.35 -17.00 12.25
C LYS A 174 -7.35 -15.97 11.74
N LEU A 175 -7.58 -15.41 10.55
CA LEU A 175 -6.75 -14.34 10.00
C LEU A 175 -6.76 -13.12 10.94
N LEU A 176 -7.94 -12.62 11.32
CA LEU A 176 -8.04 -11.45 12.20
C LEU A 176 -7.38 -11.71 13.56
N TYR A 177 -7.56 -12.89 14.13
CA TYR A 177 -6.91 -13.29 15.39
C TYR A 177 -5.38 -13.33 15.27
N LEU A 178 -4.83 -13.91 14.20
CA LEU A 178 -3.39 -13.97 13.97
C LEU A 178 -2.80 -12.57 13.74
N LEU A 179 -3.46 -11.73 12.93
CA LEU A 179 -3.03 -10.34 12.71
C LEU A 179 -3.10 -9.53 14.01
N SER A 180 -4.12 -9.76 14.84
CA SER A 180 -4.27 -9.14 16.17
C SER A 180 -3.15 -9.55 17.12
N THR A 181 -2.65 -10.78 17.02
CA THR A 181 -1.51 -11.27 17.81
C THR A 181 -0.18 -10.68 17.33
N LEU A 182 0.00 -10.56 16.00
CA LEU A 182 1.20 -9.99 15.40
C LEU A 182 1.29 -8.47 15.56
N ALA A 183 0.15 -7.79 15.68
CA ALA A 183 -0.06 -6.35 15.77
C ALA A 183 0.41 -5.52 14.56
N GLN A 184 1.54 -5.86 13.94
CA GLN A 184 2.06 -5.17 12.76
C GLN A 184 2.95 -6.09 11.92
N GLY A 185 3.20 -5.69 10.68
CA GLY A 185 4.11 -6.41 9.81
C GLY A 185 4.34 -5.72 8.48
N ASN A 186 5.05 -6.40 7.59
CA ASN A 186 5.19 -5.98 6.20
C ASN A 186 4.25 -6.78 5.27
N TRP A 187 4.15 -6.35 4.02
CA TRP A 187 3.34 -7.00 3.00
C TRP A 187 3.64 -8.49 2.82
N GLU A 188 4.91 -8.89 2.88
CA GLU A 188 5.29 -10.30 2.76
C GLU A 188 4.77 -11.15 3.94
N THR A 189 4.81 -10.61 5.17
CA THR A 189 4.22 -11.26 6.33
C THR A 189 2.72 -11.43 6.15
N PHE A 190 2.00 -10.40 5.68
CA PHE A 190 0.56 -10.48 5.43
C PHE A 190 0.23 -11.60 4.42
N LYS A 191 0.93 -11.62 3.28
CA LYS A 191 0.76 -12.67 2.25
C LYS A 191 1.02 -14.07 2.79
N LYS A 192 2.05 -14.25 3.61
CA LYS A 192 2.37 -15.55 4.22
C LYS A 192 1.25 -16.03 5.14
N VAL A 193 0.65 -15.13 5.91
CA VAL A 193 -0.49 -15.48 6.78
C VAL A 193 -1.71 -15.86 5.92
N CYS A 194 -2.05 -15.09 4.88
CA CYS A 194 -3.11 -15.47 3.95
C CYS A 194 -2.85 -16.84 3.30
N GLN A 195 -1.62 -17.09 2.84
CA GLN A 195 -1.22 -18.35 2.23
C GLN A 195 -1.35 -19.53 3.22
N ALA A 196 -0.96 -19.34 4.48
CA ALA A 196 -1.06 -20.37 5.51
C ALA A 196 -2.52 -20.71 5.87
N LEU A 197 -3.45 -19.79 5.63
CA LEU A 197 -4.89 -19.96 5.82
C LEU A 197 -5.63 -20.28 4.52
N GLU A 198 -4.90 -20.54 3.43
CA GLU A 198 -5.46 -20.84 2.11
C GLU A 198 -6.39 -19.73 1.57
N LEU A 199 -6.14 -18.49 1.99
CA LEU A 199 -6.90 -17.33 1.58
C LEU A 199 -6.29 -16.71 0.31
N GLU A 200 -7.10 -16.65 -0.74
CA GLU A 200 -6.71 -16.06 -2.03
C GLU A 200 -6.85 -14.53 -2.05
N GLN A 201 -6.20 -13.87 -3.01
CA GLN A 201 -6.29 -12.42 -3.24
C GLN A 201 -5.97 -11.56 -2.00
N PRO A 202 -4.74 -11.65 -1.43
CA PRO A 202 -4.37 -10.95 -0.21
C PRO A 202 -4.59 -9.43 -0.27
N ARG A 203 -4.46 -8.79 -1.44
CA ARG A 203 -4.73 -7.34 -1.57
C ARG A 203 -6.19 -7.01 -1.35
N SER A 204 -7.08 -7.83 -1.90
CA SER A 204 -8.53 -7.69 -1.75
C SER A 204 -8.94 -7.90 -0.29
N ILE A 205 -8.32 -8.87 0.39
CA ILE A 205 -8.51 -9.13 1.83
C ILE A 205 -8.03 -7.94 2.66
N GLN A 206 -6.81 -7.46 2.42
CA GLN A 206 -6.25 -6.32 3.14
C GLN A 206 -7.16 -5.09 3.04
N ARG A 207 -7.65 -4.79 1.83
CA ARG A 207 -8.62 -3.70 1.63
C ARG A 207 -9.90 -3.91 2.43
N ARG A 208 -10.47 -5.11 2.45
CA ARG A 208 -11.68 -5.40 3.24
C ARG A 208 -11.45 -5.17 4.73
N LEU A 209 -10.31 -5.60 5.27
CA LEU A 209 -9.94 -5.35 6.66
C LEU A 209 -9.73 -3.85 6.96
N LYS A 210 -9.20 -3.07 6.01
CA LYS A 210 -9.11 -1.61 6.14
C LYS A 210 -10.48 -0.95 6.19
N LEU A 211 -11.38 -1.32 5.28
CA LEU A 211 -12.74 -0.79 5.25
C LEU A 211 -13.53 -1.10 6.53
N LEU A 212 -13.36 -2.30 7.07
CA LEU A 212 -13.96 -2.73 8.34
C LEU A 212 -13.28 -2.09 9.57
N GLY A 213 -12.21 -1.31 9.38
CA GLY A 213 -11.50 -0.64 10.46
C GLY A 213 -10.70 -1.56 11.36
N HIS A 214 -10.28 -2.75 10.87
CA HIS A 214 -9.41 -3.67 11.61
C HIS A 214 -7.92 -3.41 11.41
N LEU A 215 -7.53 -2.82 10.28
CA LEU A 215 -6.14 -2.71 9.88
C LEU A 215 -5.88 -1.41 9.12
N GLU A 216 -4.69 -0.85 9.29
CA GLU A 216 -4.15 0.23 8.47
C GLU A 216 -2.96 -0.24 7.64
N VAL A 217 -2.69 0.50 6.57
CA VAL A 217 -1.54 0.27 5.69
C VAL A 217 -0.79 1.58 5.51
N SER A 218 0.53 1.52 5.60
CA SER A 218 1.40 2.67 5.33
C SER A 218 1.14 3.25 3.93
N PRO A 219 1.39 4.56 3.69
CA PRO A 219 1.11 5.20 2.39
C PRO A 219 1.75 4.52 1.17
N ASN A 220 2.89 3.85 1.36
CA ASN A 220 3.61 3.13 0.30
C ASN A 220 3.17 1.65 0.15
N GLY A 221 2.17 1.19 0.92
CA GLY A 221 1.67 -0.18 0.87
C GLY A 221 2.58 -1.24 1.52
N LYS A 222 3.77 -0.87 2.02
CA LYS A 222 4.78 -1.86 2.45
C LYS A 222 4.54 -2.43 3.83
N TYR A 223 3.97 -1.64 4.72
CA TYR A 223 3.72 -2.01 6.12
C TYR A 223 2.23 -1.96 6.42
N TRP A 224 1.82 -2.83 7.35
CA TRP A 224 0.47 -2.85 7.90
C TRP A 224 0.54 -2.88 9.43
N SER A 225 -0.51 -2.39 10.07
CA SER A 225 -0.71 -2.44 11.51
C SER A 225 -2.18 -2.70 11.83
N ILE A 226 -2.45 -3.58 12.79
CA ILE A 226 -3.79 -3.73 13.36
C ILE A 226 -4.18 -2.40 14.03
N THR A 227 -5.43 -2.00 13.88
CA THR A 227 -5.93 -0.83 14.62
C THR A 227 -6.23 -1.23 16.08
N PRO A 228 -6.05 -0.31 17.04
CA PRO A 228 -6.50 -0.53 18.41
C PRO A 228 -7.99 -0.89 18.45
N THR A 229 -8.38 -1.71 19.42
CA THR A 229 -9.79 -2.11 19.59
C THR A 229 -10.66 -0.88 19.86
N ALA A 230 -11.74 -0.75 19.07
CA ALA A 230 -12.68 0.35 19.21
C ALA A 230 -14.12 -0.15 19.08
N LEU A 231 -15.02 0.49 19.84
CA LEU A 231 -16.46 0.38 19.67
C LEU A 231 -16.94 1.57 18.85
N VAL A 232 -17.48 1.30 17.67
CA VAL A 232 -18.02 2.31 16.75
C VAL A 232 -19.54 2.27 16.86
N LYS A 233 -20.16 3.39 17.22
CA LYS A 233 -21.61 3.53 17.34
C LYS A 233 -22.24 3.52 15.95
N VAL A 234 -23.26 2.70 15.77
CA VAL A 234 -24.04 2.60 14.52
C VAL A 234 -25.49 3.01 14.77
N LYS A 235 -26.20 3.41 13.71
CA LYS A 235 -27.63 3.73 13.81
C LYS A 235 -28.41 2.47 14.16
N SER A 236 -29.27 2.57 15.18
CA SER A 236 -30.22 1.53 15.60
C SER A 236 -31.63 1.88 15.15
N ALA A 237 -32.41 0.85 14.80
CA ALA A 237 -33.83 1.00 14.48
C ALA A 237 -34.73 0.83 15.72
N SER A 238 -34.24 0.18 16.77
CA SER A 238 -35.03 -0.25 17.94
C SER A 238 -34.99 0.73 19.12
N GLY A 239 -34.36 1.90 18.96
CA GLY A 239 -34.13 2.83 20.07
C GLY A 239 -33.23 2.23 21.15
N SER A 240 -32.34 1.31 20.77
CA SER A 240 -31.25 0.80 21.62
C SER A 240 -29.93 1.39 21.17
N GLN A 241 -28.91 1.35 22.03
CA GLN A 241 -27.56 1.65 21.61
C GLN A 241 -26.95 0.45 20.90
N GLU A 242 -26.42 0.67 19.71
CA GLU A 242 -25.76 -0.36 18.92
C GLU A 242 -24.34 0.07 18.56
N PHE A 243 -23.41 -0.87 18.71
CA PHE A 243 -22.00 -0.68 18.40
C PHE A 243 -21.49 -1.83 17.55
N ILE A 244 -20.45 -1.58 16.75
CA ILE A 244 -19.66 -2.60 16.09
C ILE A 244 -18.24 -2.61 16.68
N LEU A 245 -17.64 -3.79 16.77
CA LEU A 245 -16.26 -3.96 17.23
C LEU A 245 -15.28 -3.87 16.07
N CYS A 246 -14.46 -2.83 16.05
CA CYS A 246 -13.37 -2.63 15.10
C CYS A 246 -12.01 -2.90 15.76
N GLY A 247 -10.98 -3.05 14.91
CA GLY A 247 -9.60 -3.23 15.37
C GLY A 247 -9.25 -4.63 15.83
N GLN A 248 -8.28 -4.67 16.74
CA GLN A 248 -7.73 -5.88 17.33
C GLN A 248 -8.82 -6.67 18.06
N GLN A 249 -8.85 -7.99 17.83
CA GLN A 249 -9.80 -8.89 18.48
C GLN A 249 -9.09 -10.12 19.04
N ASN A 250 -9.58 -10.61 20.17
CA ASN A 250 -9.18 -11.88 20.75
C ASN A 250 -10.37 -12.54 21.46
N GLY A 251 -10.26 -13.84 21.75
CA GLY A 251 -11.36 -14.60 22.35
C GLY A 251 -11.73 -14.18 23.77
N ASP A 252 -10.77 -13.68 24.56
CA ASP A 252 -11.05 -13.20 25.92
C ASP A 252 -11.91 -11.94 25.91
N LEU A 253 -11.57 -10.99 25.01
CA LEU A 253 -12.34 -9.77 24.80
C LEU A 253 -13.79 -10.08 24.42
N LEU A 254 -14.01 -10.98 23.46
CA LEU A 254 -15.37 -11.32 23.02
C LEU A 254 -16.18 -11.94 24.16
N ARG A 255 -15.59 -12.86 24.93
CA ARG A 255 -16.25 -13.46 26.10
C ARG A 255 -16.63 -12.45 27.18
N GLU A 256 -15.76 -11.48 27.46
CA GLU A 256 -16.11 -10.45 28.45
C GLU A 256 -17.17 -9.48 27.92
N LEU A 257 -17.14 -9.14 26.62
CA LEU A 257 -18.20 -8.32 26.02
C LEU A 257 -19.56 -9.06 26.01
N GLU A 258 -19.59 -10.37 25.78
CA GLU A 258 -20.81 -11.21 25.85
C GLU A 258 -21.45 -11.20 27.26
N ARG A 259 -20.65 -11.00 28.31
CA ARG A 259 -21.17 -10.89 29.69
C ARG A 259 -21.79 -9.53 29.99
N CYS A 260 -21.40 -8.50 29.25
CA CYS A 260 -21.82 -7.12 29.49
C CYS A 260 -22.85 -6.61 28.47
N SER A 261 -23.03 -7.30 27.35
CA SER A 261 -23.88 -6.84 26.24
C SER A 261 -24.44 -8.02 25.46
N ASP A 262 -25.51 -7.78 24.69
CA ASP A 262 -26.00 -8.76 23.74
C ASP A 262 -25.15 -8.70 22.46
N ILE A 263 -24.42 -9.78 22.15
CA ILE A 263 -23.56 -9.85 20.98
C ILE A 263 -24.24 -10.64 19.87
N ASN A 264 -24.32 -10.02 18.70
CA ASN A 264 -24.74 -10.64 17.46
C ASN A 264 -23.58 -10.66 16.45
N PHE A 265 -23.31 -11.84 15.90
CA PHE A 265 -22.35 -12.00 14.81
C PHE A 265 -23.07 -11.91 13.48
N ARG A 266 -22.82 -10.83 12.72
CA ARG A 266 -23.36 -10.66 11.37
C ARG A 266 -22.35 -11.09 10.33
N GLU A 267 -22.82 -11.89 9.40
CA GLU A 267 -22.05 -12.35 8.27
C GLU A 267 -21.73 -11.21 7.29
N GLN A 268 -20.50 -11.20 6.78
CA GLN A 268 -20.10 -10.31 5.69
C GLN A 268 -20.57 -10.88 4.35
N GLY A 269 -20.97 -10.02 3.42
CA GLY A 269 -21.38 -10.47 2.08
C GLY A 269 -20.36 -11.44 1.44
N ARG A 270 -20.86 -12.60 0.98
CA ARG A 270 -20.12 -13.68 0.30
C ARG A 270 -19.06 -14.43 1.13
N GLY A 271 -19.00 -14.29 2.45
CA GLY A 271 -18.03 -15.08 3.24
C GLY A 271 -16.57 -14.62 3.16
N LYS A 272 -16.30 -13.43 2.61
CA LYS A 272 -14.93 -13.03 2.24
C LYS A 272 -14.24 -12.10 3.26
N ALA A 273 -14.73 -12.02 4.50
CA ALA A 273 -14.16 -11.21 5.58
C ALA A 273 -14.63 -11.73 6.96
N PRO A 274 -13.97 -11.31 8.06
CA PRO A 274 -14.40 -11.66 9.42
C PRO A 274 -15.81 -11.14 9.70
N ARG A 275 -16.59 -11.84 10.53
CA ARG A 275 -17.96 -11.42 10.84
C ARG A 275 -17.94 -10.09 11.58
N CYS A 276 -18.96 -9.27 11.33
CA CYS A 276 -19.20 -8.07 12.10
C CYS A 276 -19.69 -8.48 13.49
N VAL A 277 -18.95 -8.11 14.52
CA VAL A 277 -19.36 -8.29 15.92
C VAL A 277 -20.17 -7.06 16.31
N ARG A 278 -21.48 -7.22 16.44
CA ARG A 278 -22.43 -6.15 16.78
C ARG A 278 -22.87 -6.32 18.22
N LEU A 279 -22.75 -5.26 19.00
CA LEU A 279 -23.15 -5.20 20.39
C LEU A 279 -24.43 -4.37 20.48
N THR A 280 -25.46 -4.94 21.11
CA THR A 280 -26.70 -4.25 21.42
C THR A 280 -26.79 -4.03 22.93
N MET A 281 -27.11 -2.81 23.32
CA MET A 281 -27.21 -2.40 24.71
C MET A 281 -28.49 -1.60 24.95
N PRO A 282 -29.15 -1.80 26.10
CA PRO A 282 -30.24 -0.90 26.52
C PRO A 282 -29.76 0.55 26.64
N ASP A 283 -30.61 1.52 26.29
CA ASP A 283 -30.26 2.95 26.28
C ASP A 283 -29.75 3.51 27.62
N PHE A 284 -30.17 2.91 28.73
CA PHE A 284 -29.75 3.31 30.07
C PHE A 284 -28.35 2.82 30.45
N MET A 285 -27.77 1.87 29.71
CA MET A 285 -26.44 1.35 29.98
C MET A 285 -25.35 2.32 29.51
N ASN A 286 -24.37 2.58 30.37
CA ASN A 286 -23.25 3.46 30.06
C ASN A 286 -22.10 2.66 29.44
N ILE A 287 -21.80 2.93 28.17
CA ILE A 287 -20.67 2.35 27.44
C ILE A 287 -19.32 2.53 28.16
N SER A 288 -19.15 3.64 28.88
CA SER A 288 -17.93 3.91 29.67
C SER A 288 -17.73 2.87 30.77
N GLY A 289 -18.82 2.34 31.34
CA GLY A 289 -18.76 1.28 32.35
C GLY A 289 -18.23 -0.04 31.79
N ILE A 290 -18.63 -0.40 30.56
CA ILE A 290 -18.09 -1.57 29.86
C ILE A 290 -16.61 -1.37 29.54
N ILE A 291 -16.23 -0.19 29.04
CA ILE A 291 -14.84 0.11 28.71
C ILE A 291 -13.93 -0.01 29.93
N GLU A 292 -14.31 0.58 31.06
CA GLU A 292 -13.55 0.45 32.31
C GLU A 292 -13.56 -0.98 32.86
N HIS A 293 -14.67 -1.72 32.71
CA HIS A 293 -14.71 -3.14 33.06
C HIS A 293 -13.68 -3.95 32.27
N ILE A 294 -13.68 -3.84 30.93
CA ILE A 294 -12.75 -4.54 30.05
C ILE A 294 -11.29 -4.17 30.36
N LYS A 295 -11.02 -2.88 30.56
CA LYS A 295 -9.69 -2.40 30.96
C LYS A 295 -9.23 -2.99 32.30
N SER A 296 -10.11 -3.04 33.29
CA SER A 296 -9.78 -3.59 34.62
C SER A 296 -9.55 -5.11 34.60
N LYS A 297 -10.29 -5.85 33.76
CA LYS A 297 -10.24 -7.31 33.70
C LYS A 297 -9.15 -7.85 32.79
N LEU A 298 -8.97 -7.24 31.62
CA LEU A 298 -8.07 -7.73 30.57
C LEU A 298 -6.84 -6.85 30.37
N GLY A 299 -6.77 -5.66 30.98
CA GLY A 299 -5.72 -4.68 30.71
C GLY A 299 -5.79 -4.07 29.31
N LEU A 300 -6.91 -4.26 28.60
CA LEU A 300 -7.11 -3.78 27.23
C LEU A 300 -7.75 -2.40 27.23
N VAL A 301 -7.21 -1.48 26.44
CA VAL A 301 -7.80 -0.15 26.25
C VAL A 301 -8.79 -0.23 25.09
N LEU A 302 -10.07 -0.10 25.42
CA LEU A 302 -11.15 -0.03 24.44
C LEU A 302 -11.51 1.43 24.17
N THR A 303 -11.47 1.85 22.91
CA THR A 303 -11.82 3.23 22.53
C THR A 303 -13.29 3.32 22.16
N ASN A 304 -14.05 4.26 22.74
CA ASN A 304 -15.35 4.64 22.20
C ASN A 304 -15.13 5.60 21.03
N ALA A 305 -15.37 5.12 19.81
CA ALA A 305 -15.18 5.89 18.58
C ALA A 305 -16.45 6.65 18.16
N GLU A 306 -17.54 6.57 18.95
CA GLU A 306 -18.83 7.20 18.65
C GLU A 306 -19.26 6.93 17.20
N ASN A 307 -19.90 7.89 16.52
CA ASN A 307 -20.24 7.78 15.11
C ASN A 307 -19.01 8.07 14.22
N ALA A 308 -18.09 7.09 14.15
CA ALA A 308 -16.86 7.21 13.37
C ALA A 308 -17.12 7.44 11.87
N ALA A 309 -18.20 6.89 11.33
CA ALA A 309 -18.60 7.10 9.93
C ALA A 309 -18.85 8.59 9.65
N ARG A 310 -19.61 9.26 10.52
CA ARG A 310 -19.88 10.69 10.40
C ARG A 310 -18.63 11.53 10.63
N GLN A 311 -17.85 11.22 11.66
CA GLN A 311 -16.59 11.94 11.94
C GLN A 311 -15.62 11.86 10.76
N LEU A 312 -15.48 10.69 10.14
CA LEU A 312 -14.71 10.53 8.90
C LEU A 312 -15.29 11.38 7.78
N ALA A 313 -16.60 11.27 7.53
CA ALA A 313 -17.26 12.06 6.50
C ALA A 313 -17.06 13.57 6.70
N ASP A 314 -17.04 14.07 7.94
CA ASP A 314 -16.80 15.48 8.24
C ASP A 314 -15.36 15.92 7.90
N ILE A 315 -14.35 15.13 8.24
CA ILE A 315 -12.93 15.50 8.02
C ILE A 315 -12.41 15.20 6.60
N LEU A 316 -13.09 14.32 5.84
CA LEU A 316 -12.64 13.97 4.49
C LEU A 316 -12.64 15.22 3.58
N PRO A 317 -11.61 15.42 2.76
CA PRO A 317 -11.61 16.52 1.79
C PRO A 317 -12.72 16.37 0.73
N ASP A 318 -13.01 17.44 -0.01
CA ASP A 318 -13.70 17.32 -1.31
C ASP A 318 -12.78 16.63 -2.35
N LEU A 319 -13.32 16.29 -3.52
CA LEU A 319 -12.60 15.51 -4.53
C LEU A 319 -11.31 16.20 -5.00
N GLU A 320 -11.37 17.51 -5.23
CA GLU A 320 -10.24 18.31 -5.68
C GLU A 320 -9.13 18.39 -4.60
N ALA A 321 -9.49 18.70 -3.35
CA ALA A 321 -8.52 18.73 -2.26
C ALA A 321 -7.94 17.34 -1.98
N TRP A 322 -8.75 16.28 -2.14
CA TRP A 322 -8.28 14.91 -2.04
C TRP A 322 -7.24 14.59 -3.11
N GLN A 323 -7.49 14.92 -4.38
CA GLN A 323 -6.51 14.74 -5.46
C GLN A 323 -5.20 15.47 -5.15
N VAL A 324 -5.27 16.71 -4.66
CA VAL A 324 -4.06 17.49 -4.30
C VAL A 324 -3.27 16.80 -3.19
N SER A 325 -3.97 16.17 -2.24
CA SER A 325 -3.36 15.42 -1.12
C SER A 325 -2.66 14.13 -1.54
N LEU A 326 -2.94 13.60 -2.75
CA LEU A 326 -2.31 12.37 -3.23
C LEU A 326 -0.79 12.56 -3.43
N PRO A 327 0.04 11.59 -2.99
CA PRO A 327 1.48 11.62 -3.21
C PRO A 327 1.85 11.92 -4.66
N SER A 328 2.70 12.93 -4.84
CA SER A 328 3.16 13.38 -6.16
C SER A 328 4.52 12.77 -6.50
N LEU A 329 4.62 12.16 -7.69
CA LEU A 329 5.84 11.61 -8.26
C LEU A 329 6.31 12.51 -9.40
N LYS A 330 7.41 13.23 -9.18
CA LYS A 330 7.96 14.18 -10.18
C LYS A 330 8.92 13.54 -11.18
N ALA A 331 9.45 12.35 -10.89
CA ALA A 331 10.55 11.73 -11.64
C ALA A 331 10.12 10.55 -12.52
N VAL A 332 8.83 10.44 -12.86
CA VAL A 332 8.36 9.39 -13.78
C VAL A 332 8.71 9.79 -15.20
N GLN A 333 9.51 8.96 -15.90
CA GLN A 333 9.88 9.12 -17.31
C GLN A 333 9.03 8.17 -18.16
N PRO A 334 7.90 8.63 -18.75
CA PRO A 334 6.94 7.75 -19.42
C PRO A 334 7.55 7.02 -20.63
N GLU A 335 8.63 7.55 -21.21
CA GLU A 335 9.36 6.99 -22.35
C GLU A 335 10.03 5.64 -22.03
N LEU A 336 10.23 5.33 -20.75
CA LEU A 336 10.80 4.06 -20.29
C LEU A 336 9.76 2.94 -20.15
N TYR A 337 8.48 3.22 -20.44
CA TYR A 337 7.37 2.31 -20.22
C TYR A 337 6.52 2.11 -21.48
N SER A 338 5.88 0.95 -21.58
CA SER A 338 4.63 0.84 -22.34
C SER A 338 3.53 1.48 -21.51
N LEU A 339 2.64 2.23 -22.13
CA LEU A 339 1.57 2.92 -21.42
C LEU A 339 0.22 2.42 -21.87
N LYS A 340 -0.67 2.22 -20.89
CA LYS A 340 -2.10 2.11 -21.14
C LYS A 340 -2.83 3.21 -20.41
N ARG A 341 -3.84 3.80 -21.03
CA ARG A 341 -4.70 4.81 -20.41
C ARG A 341 -6.09 4.23 -20.18
N PHE A 342 -6.67 4.54 -19.03
CA PHE A 342 -8.06 4.19 -18.75
C PHE A 342 -8.99 5.06 -19.60
N ASP A 343 -9.87 4.44 -20.38
CA ASP A 343 -10.82 5.13 -21.28
C ASP A 343 -12.22 5.35 -20.68
N GLY A 344 -12.42 4.95 -19.42
CA GLY A 344 -13.71 4.94 -18.74
C GLY A 344 -14.25 3.52 -18.50
N ASN A 345 -13.79 2.55 -19.30
CA ASN A 345 -14.18 1.14 -19.17
C ASN A 345 -12.96 0.24 -18.96
N ASP A 346 -11.94 0.37 -19.80
CA ASP A 346 -10.74 -0.48 -19.79
C ASP A 346 -9.45 0.33 -20.05
N PHE A 347 -8.30 -0.34 -19.95
CA PHE A 347 -6.99 0.20 -20.23
C PHE A 347 -6.57 -0.07 -21.68
N ILE A 348 -6.54 0.99 -22.50
CA ILE A 348 -6.14 0.94 -23.90
C ILE A 348 -4.67 1.35 -24.07
N ASP A 349 -3.93 0.64 -24.94
CA ASP A 349 -2.55 1.02 -25.27
C ASP A 349 -2.50 2.43 -25.86
N CYS A 350 -1.53 3.24 -25.42
CA CYS A 350 -1.39 4.63 -25.88
C CYS A 350 0.07 5.10 -25.88
N ALA A 351 0.34 6.16 -26.64
CA ALA A 351 1.53 6.97 -26.45
C ALA A 351 1.26 8.03 -25.36
N PHE A 352 2.29 8.46 -24.64
CA PHE A 352 2.12 9.52 -23.65
C PHE A 352 1.79 10.85 -24.34
N SER A 353 0.57 11.34 -24.12
CA SER A 353 0.05 12.57 -24.72
C SER A 353 -0.12 13.72 -23.73
N LYS A 354 0.37 13.57 -22.48
CA LYS A 354 0.14 14.51 -21.36
C LYS A 354 -1.35 14.81 -21.12
N GLN A 355 -2.23 13.88 -21.47
CA GLN A 355 -3.66 14.00 -21.19
C GLN A 355 -3.91 13.63 -19.73
N MET A 356 -4.79 14.37 -19.07
CA MET A 356 -5.22 14.04 -17.71
C MET A 356 -5.90 12.66 -17.71
N GLY A 357 -5.64 11.85 -16.68
CA GLY A 357 -6.30 10.56 -16.53
C GLY A 357 -5.45 9.50 -15.83
N MET A 358 -6.01 8.31 -15.70
CA MET A 358 -5.35 7.16 -15.07
C MET A 358 -4.56 6.35 -16.10
N TYR A 359 -3.31 6.04 -15.78
CA TYR A 359 -2.41 5.27 -16.62
C TYR A 359 -1.82 4.08 -15.88
N GLN A 360 -1.56 3.02 -16.65
CA GLN A 360 -0.74 1.88 -16.25
C GLN A 360 0.62 1.97 -16.95
N LEU A 361 1.68 1.87 -16.16
CA LEU A 361 3.08 1.89 -16.61
C LEU A 361 3.65 0.47 -16.55
N CYS A 362 4.13 0.03 -17.69
CA CYS A 362 4.36 -1.37 -18.02
C CYS A 362 5.81 -1.53 -18.53
N ASN A 363 6.55 -2.55 -18.09
CA ASN A 363 7.95 -2.75 -18.50
C ASN A 363 8.10 -2.98 -20.02
N LEU A 364 8.89 -2.15 -20.70
CA LEU A 364 9.20 -2.33 -22.13
C LEU A 364 9.87 -3.67 -22.44
N ALA A 365 10.70 -4.19 -21.52
CA ALA A 365 11.43 -5.45 -21.71
C ALA A 365 10.50 -6.67 -21.75
N GLU A 366 9.37 -6.62 -21.04
CA GLU A 366 8.41 -7.72 -20.95
C GLU A 366 7.49 -7.80 -22.18
N LYS A 367 7.39 -6.72 -22.97
CA LYS A 367 6.58 -6.67 -24.19
C LYS A 367 7.12 -7.58 -25.31
N LYS A 368 8.43 -7.89 -25.30
CA LYS A 368 9.10 -8.65 -26.38
C LYS A 368 9.08 -10.16 -26.21
N SER A 369 8.80 -10.68 -25.02
CA SER A 369 9.00 -12.10 -24.71
C SER A 369 7.73 -12.96 -24.74
N TRP A 370 6.54 -12.37 -24.94
CA TRP A 370 5.30 -13.11 -24.65
C TRP A 370 4.14 -12.78 -25.62
N GLN A 371 4.10 -13.52 -26.75
CA GLN A 371 2.86 -13.73 -27.51
C GLN A 371 2.12 -14.92 -26.88
N GLY A 372 1.25 -14.70 -25.86
CA GLY A 372 0.28 -15.74 -25.48
C GLY A 372 -0.14 -15.88 -24.02
N SER A 373 0.44 -15.17 -23.05
CA SER A 373 -0.02 -15.20 -21.65
C SER A 373 -0.75 -13.91 -21.25
N GLN A 374 -2.01 -14.04 -20.84
CA GLN A 374 -3.01 -12.97 -20.71
C GLN A 374 -2.82 -11.98 -19.54
N HIS A 375 -1.78 -12.08 -18.72
CA HIS A 375 -1.69 -11.27 -17.49
C HIS A 375 -0.44 -10.39 -17.48
N TYR A 376 -0.58 -9.24 -18.15
CA TYR A 376 0.38 -8.15 -18.05
C TYR A 376 0.15 -7.42 -16.72
N HIS A 377 1.08 -7.51 -15.77
CA HIS A 377 0.96 -6.80 -14.49
C HIS A 377 1.61 -5.42 -14.61
N PRO A 378 0.86 -4.31 -14.43
CA PRO A 378 1.45 -2.99 -14.42
C PRO A 378 2.42 -2.85 -13.24
N ILE A 379 3.57 -2.21 -13.48
CA ILE A 379 4.52 -1.88 -12.41
C ILE A 379 3.92 -0.78 -11.54
N LEU A 380 3.34 0.24 -12.19
CA LEU A 380 2.70 1.36 -11.54
C LEU A 380 1.33 1.62 -12.18
N THR A 381 0.39 2.02 -11.33
CA THR A 381 -0.88 2.60 -11.75
C THR A 381 -0.96 3.97 -11.12
N LEU A 382 -0.99 5.01 -11.95
CA LEU A 382 -0.87 6.41 -11.54
C LEU A 382 -1.95 7.24 -12.21
N PHE A 383 -2.26 8.40 -11.65
CA PHE A 383 -3.09 9.41 -12.30
C PHE A 383 -2.20 10.57 -12.75
N TYR A 384 -2.21 10.91 -14.04
CA TYR A 384 -1.52 12.07 -14.55
C TYR A 384 -2.40 13.30 -14.40
N ASP A 385 -1.89 14.28 -13.65
CA ASP A 385 -2.52 15.57 -13.42
C ASP A 385 -1.93 16.56 -14.43
N ALA A 386 -2.72 16.91 -15.46
CA ALA A 386 -2.27 17.74 -16.56
C ALA A 386 -2.05 19.20 -16.15
N ASP A 387 -2.77 19.69 -15.14
CA ASP A 387 -2.68 21.08 -14.67
C ASP A 387 -1.38 21.32 -13.89
N THR A 388 -0.99 20.35 -13.06
CA THR A 388 0.26 20.44 -12.29
C THR A 388 1.46 19.78 -12.98
N HIS A 389 1.24 19.09 -14.10
CA HIS A 389 2.21 18.24 -14.79
C HIS A 389 2.88 17.21 -13.86
N THR A 390 2.12 16.63 -12.93
CA THR A 390 2.64 15.64 -11.99
C THR A 390 1.90 14.31 -12.07
N TRP A 391 2.57 13.25 -11.65
CA TRP A 391 1.94 11.94 -11.46
C TRP A 391 1.48 11.80 -10.03
N ARG A 392 0.24 11.36 -9.82
CA ARG A 392 -0.38 11.12 -8.52
C ARG A 392 -0.47 9.62 -8.27
N GLN A 393 -0.08 9.20 -7.08
CA GLN A 393 -0.24 7.83 -6.60
C GLN A 393 -1.41 7.76 -5.61
N GLY A 394 -2.23 6.72 -5.70
CA GLY A 394 -3.40 6.54 -4.85
C GLY A 394 -3.90 5.09 -4.88
N ASP A 395 -4.98 4.82 -4.16
CA ASP A 395 -5.67 3.54 -4.28
C ASP A 395 -6.32 3.42 -5.67
N TRP A 396 -6.38 2.19 -6.18
CA TRP A 396 -6.84 1.97 -7.56
C TRP A 396 -8.25 2.53 -7.79
N TYR A 397 -9.16 2.36 -6.83
CA TYR A 397 -10.56 2.79 -6.96
C TYR A 397 -10.64 4.31 -7.01
N GLY A 398 -9.88 4.98 -6.15
CA GLY A 398 -9.75 6.41 -6.15
C GLY A 398 -9.18 6.97 -7.46
N LEU A 399 -8.09 6.39 -7.98
CA LEU A 399 -7.51 6.84 -9.25
C LEU A 399 -8.47 6.65 -10.44
N ARG A 400 -9.24 5.56 -10.43
CA ARG A 400 -10.29 5.34 -11.44
C ARG A 400 -11.41 6.36 -11.28
N PHE A 401 -11.86 6.60 -10.06
CA PHE A 401 -12.92 7.56 -9.78
C PHE A 401 -12.53 8.95 -10.31
N LEU A 402 -11.28 9.39 -10.11
CA LEU A 402 -10.76 10.63 -10.73
C LEU A 402 -10.81 10.57 -12.27
N ALA A 403 -10.40 9.45 -12.86
CA ALA A 403 -10.42 9.32 -14.32
C ALA A 403 -11.84 9.40 -14.90
N LEU A 404 -12.85 8.87 -14.21
CA LEU A 404 -14.27 8.99 -14.58
C LEU A 404 -14.77 10.42 -14.43
N TYR A 405 -14.41 11.09 -13.34
CA TYR A 405 -14.77 12.49 -13.11
C TYR A 405 -14.21 13.40 -14.22
N TYR A 406 -12.91 13.31 -14.51
CA TYR A 406 -12.26 14.15 -15.51
C TYR A 406 -12.53 13.74 -16.97
N SER A 407 -13.12 12.56 -17.22
CA SER A 407 -13.65 12.22 -18.54
C SER A 407 -15.01 12.87 -18.82
N GLY A 408 -15.59 13.56 -17.83
CA GLY A 408 -16.92 14.15 -17.91
C GLY A 408 -18.05 13.12 -17.76
N GLN A 409 -17.73 11.90 -17.32
CA GLN A 409 -18.74 10.88 -17.07
C GLN A 409 -19.49 11.21 -15.78
N GLN A 410 -20.82 11.28 -15.86
CA GLN A 410 -21.65 11.52 -14.68
C GLN A 410 -21.55 10.33 -13.71
N CYS A 411 -21.10 10.59 -12.49
CA CYS A 411 -21.15 9.64 -11.39
C CYS A 411 -22.52 9.70 -10.70
N LEU A 412 -23.12 8.54 -10.44
CA LEU A 412 -24.46 8.39 -9.90
C LEU A 412 -24.44 7.51 -8.65
N ALA A 413 -25.27 7.86 -7.66
CA ALA A 413 -25.66 6.99 -6.56
C ALA A 413 -27.18 7.06 -6.36
N ARG A 414 -27.75 5.98 -5.84
CA ARG A 414 -29.19 5.89 -5.53
C ARG A 414 -29.38 5.65 -4.04
N TYR A 415 -30.25 6.42 -3.41
CA TYR A 415 -30.54 6.30 -2.00
C TYR A 415 -32.00 5.95 -1.78
N ASP A 416 -32.22 4.84 -1.08
CA ASP A 416 -33.54 4.42 -0.62
C ASP A 416 -33.74 4.92 0.82
N THR A 417 -34.67 5.86 0.97
CA THR A 417 -34.99 6.48 2.26
C THR A 417 -35.70 5.52 3.21
N THR A 418 -36.44 4.55 2.68
CA THR A 418 -37.22 3.59 3.46
C THR A 418 -36.31 2.55 4.10
N THR A 419 -35.35 2.00 3.33
CA THR A 419 -34.42 0.98 3.83
C THR A 419 -33.08 1.55 4.33
N SER A 420 -32.86 2.86 4.19
CA SER A 420 -31.58 3.52 4.50
C SER A 420 -30.41 2.84 3.79
N ARG A 421 -30.59 2.58 2.50
CA ARG A 421 -29.59 1.91 1.64
C ARG A 421 -29.05 2.85 0.58
N LEU A 422 -27.73 2.83 0.41
CA LEU A 422 -27.05 3.54 -0.67
C LEU A 422 -26.56 2.53 -1.71
N ALA A 423 -26.99 2.70 -2.95
CA ALA A 423 -26.56 1.90 -4.08
C ALA A 423 -25.60 2.71 -4.98
N ILE A 424 -24.42 2.16 -5.26
CA ILE A 424 -23.40 2.78 -6.12
C ILE A 424 -23.07 1.81 -7.25
N PRO A 425 -23.02 2.23 -8.52
CA PRO A 425 -22.58 1.36 -9.61
C PRO A 425 -21.18 0.81 -9.33
N TRP A 426 -20.96 -0.49 -9.55
CA TRP A 426 -19.68 -1.15 -9.32
C TRP A 426 -18.50 -0.43 -10.00
N LEU A 427 -18.74 0.05 -11.23
CA LEU A 427 -17.76 0.75 -12.04
C LEU A 427 -17.46 2.17 -11.53
N GLN A 428 -18.29 2.72 -10.66
CA GLN A 428 -18.19 4.07 -10.07
C GLN A 428 -17.95 4.01 -8.55
N ARG A 429 -17.44 2.88 -8.05
CA ARG A 429 -17.12 2.70 -6.63
C ARG A 429 -16.24 3.84 -6.12
N PHE A 430 -16.60 4.37 -4.96
CA PHE A 430 -15.92 5.52 -4.35
C PHE A 430 -14.46 5.22 -3.99
N PRO A 431 -13.62 6.26 -3.85
CA PRO A 431 -12.28 6.08 -3.30
C PRO A 431 -12.34 5.44 -1.91
N GLU A 432 -11.34 4.62 -1.58
CA GLU A 432 -11.38 3.74 -0.40
C GLU A 432 -11.68 4.48 0.91
N LEU A 433 -11.16 5.70 1.07
CA LEU A 433 -11.38 6.52 2.27
C LEU A 433 -12.85 6.93 2.47
N TYR A 434 -13.56 7.24 1.38
CA TYR A 434 -14.98 7.61 1.43
C TYR A 434 -15.85 6.37 1.60
N GLU A 435 -15.50 5.28 0.92
CA GLU A 435 -16.19 3.99 1.08
C GLU A 435 -16.05 3.45 2.51
N ARG A 436 -14.93 3.71 3.19
CA ARG A 436 -14.75 3.32 4.59
C ARG A 436 -15.79 3.98 5.50
N ALA A 437 -16.17 5.23 5.25
CA ALA A 437 -17.24 5.87 6.03
C ALA A 437 -18.58 5.13 5.85
N LEU A 438 -18.89 4.67 4.63
CA LEU A 438 -20.08 3.86 4.35
C LEU A 438 -20.03 2.48 5.05
N VAL A 439 -18.88 1.82 5.03
CA VAL A 439 -18.74 0.50 5.68
C VAL A 439 -18.82 0.62 7.20
N LEU A 440 -18.22 1.65 7.79
CA LEU A 440 -18.23 1.84 9.25
C LEU A 440 -19.60 2.26 9.81
N SER A 441 -20.54 2.72 8.99
CA SER A 441 -21.89 3.05 9.48
C SER A 441 -22.75 1.80 9.78
N SER A 442 -22.35 0.63 9.26
CA SER A 442 -23.03 -0.66 9.46
C SER A 442 -22.13 -1.76 10.01
N GLY A 443 -20.81 -1.64 9.80
CA GLY A 443 -19.83 -2.71 10.01
C GLY A 443 -19.89 -3.78 8.93
N LEU A 444 -20.59 -3.53 7.82
CA LEU A 444 -20.80 -4.50 6.75
C LEU A 444 -20.18 -4.01 5.44
N LEU A 445 -19.48 -4.91 4.76
CA LEU A 445 -19.07 -4.71 3.38
C LEU A 445 -20.30 -4.67 2.45
N PRO A 446 -20.24 -3.96 1.31
CA PRO A 446 -21.37 -3.88 0.41
C PRO A 446 -21.77 -5.24 -0.14
N SER A 447 -23.07 -5.48 -0.24
CA SER A 447 -23.61 -6.58 -1.02
C SER A 447 -23.67 -6.19 -2.50
N TYR A 448 -23.95 -7.16 -3.35
CA TYR A 448 -23.90 -7.02 -4.81
C TYR A 448 -25.27 -7.30 -5.38
N GLN A 449 -25.78 -6.38 -6.19
CA GLN A 449 -27.03 -6.57 -6.94
C GLN A 449 -26.75 -6.48 -8.43
N GLN A 450 -26.90 -7.62 -9.11
CA GLN A 450 -26.86 -7.67 -10.56
C GLN A 450 -28.21 -7.20 -11.11
N THR A 451 -28.18 -6.26 -12.05
CA THR A 451 -29.31 -5.90 -12.91
C THR A 451 -29.01 -6.35 -14.33
N GLU A 452 -29.98 -6.27 -15.24
CA GLU A 452 -29.78 -6.61 -16.65
C GLU A 452 -28.63 -5.82 -17.29
N GLN A 453 -28.39 -4.59 -16.83
CA GLN A 453 -27.46 -3.66 -17.48
C GLN A 453 -26.18 -3.42 -16.67
N SER A 454 -26.19 -3.67 -15.37
CA SER A 454 -25.10 -3.24 -14.48
C SER A 454 -25.06 -3.97 -13.14
N LEU A 455 -23.88 -3.99 -12.54
CA LEU A 455 -23.66 -4.47 -11.17
C LEU A 455 -23.66 -3.28 -10.21
N TRP A 456 -24.43 -3.38 -9.12
CA TRP A 456 -24.53 -2.36 -8.08
C TRP A 456 -23.95 -2.87 -6.76
N LEU A 457 -23.33 -1.95 -6.03
CA LEU A 457 -22.87 -2.11 -4.66
C LEU A 457 -23.92 -1.54 -3.73
N LEU A 458 -24.46 -2.36 -2.83
CA LEU A 458 -25.46 -1.93 -1.85
C LEU A 458 -24.82 -1.82 -0.48
N TYR A 459 -24.87 -0.62 0.09
CA TYR A 459 -24.45 -0.32 1.45
C TYR A 459 -25.68 -0.19 2.34
N GLU A 460 -25.69 -0.87 3.48
CA GLU A 460 -26.80 -0.87 4.43
C GLU A 460 -26.57 0.12 5.56
N ASN A 461 -27.67 0.56 6.21
CA ASN A 461 -27.64 1.44 7.37
C ASN A 461 -26.84 2.74 7.11
N ILE A 462 -27.03 3.31 5.93
CA ILE A 462 -26.45 4.61 5.56
C ILE A 462 -27.45 5.69 5.94
N GLY A 463 -27.05 6.62 6.81
CA GLY A 463 -27.86 7.82 7.08
C GLY A 463 -27.97 8.71 5.85
N GLN A 464 -29.13 9.33 5.64
CA GLN A 464 -29.35 10.24 4.50
C GLN A 464 -28.33 11.39 4.50
N ASP A 465 -28.05 11.95 5.67
CA ASP A 465 -27.08 13.01 5.90
C ASP A 465 -25.65 12.59 5.52
N LEU A 466 -25.29 11.33 5.80
CA LEU A 466 -24.00 10.75 5.42
C LEU A 466 -23.91 10.54 3.91
N ALA A 467 -24.98 10.02 3.29
CA ALA A 467 -25.05 9.84 1.84
C ALA A 467 -24.89 11.18 1.11
N GLU A 468 -25.70 12.18 1.47
CA GLU A 468 -25.67 13.53 0.89
C GLU A 468 -24.29 14.19 1.04
N GLN A 469 -23.68 14.10 2.22
CA GLN A 469 -22.37 14.70 2.47
C GLN A 469 -21.28 14.06 1.59
N LEU A 470 -21.24 12.72 1.51
CA LEU A 470 -20.23 12.02 0.73
C LEU A 470 -20.43 12.22 -0.76
N THR A 471 -21.68 12.20 -1.25
CA THR A 471 -21.95 12.46 -2.68
C THR A 471 -21.65 13.90 -3.05
N GLN A 472 -21.94 14.87 -2.18
CA GLN A 472 -21.56 16.27 -2.39
C GLN A 472 -20.04 16.42 -2.51
N LYS A 473 -19.26 15.81 -1.59
CA LYS A 473 -17.78 15.89 -1.63
C LYS A 473 -17.17 15.26 -2.87
N LEU A 474 -17.84 14.25 -3.44
CA LEU A 474 -17.37 13.50 -4.61
C LEU A 474 -18.01 13.96 -5.93
N HIS A 475 -18.84 15.02 -5.92
CA HIS A 475 -19.61 15.48 -7.08
C HIS A 475 -20.45 14.37 -7.74
N VAL A 476 -21.03 13.49 -6.91
CA VAL A 476 -21.89 12.38 -7.35
C VAL A 476 -23.34 12.84 -7.34
N THR A 477 -24.07 12.58 -8.42
CA THR A 477 -25.52 12.83 -8.45
C THR A 477 -26.22 11.81 -7.56
N LEU A 478 -27.00 12.27 -6.57
CA LEU A 478 -27.76 11.41 -5.67
C LEU A 478 -29.23 11.37 -6.09
N GLU A 479 -29.70 10.22 -6.54
CA GLU A 479 -31.11 9.96 -6.89
C GLU A 479 -31.83 9.34 -5.68
N TYR A 480 -32.95 9.91 -5.28
CA TYR A 480 -33.81 9.32 -4.24
C TYR A 480 -34.77 8.31 -4.87
N ARG A 481 -34.92 7.17 -4.21
CA ARG A 481 -35.95 6.18 -4.53
C ARG A 481 -36.92 6.05 -3.38
N THR A 482 -38.18 6.25 -3.70
CA THR A 482 -39.32 5.79 -2.92
C THR A 482 -39.88 4.62 -3.68
N ASP A 483 -39.40 3.41 -3.40
CA ASP A 483 -40.00 2.20 -3.95
C ASP A 483 -41.45 2.03 -3.43
#